data_AF-A0A6B2F4P8-F1
#
_entry.id   AF-A0A6B2F4P8-F1
#
_cell.length_a   1.000
_cell.length_b   1.000
_cell.length_c   1.000
_cell.angle_alpha   90.00
_cell.angle_beta   90.00
_cell.angle_gamma   90.00
#
_symmetry.space_group_name_H-M   'P 1'
#
loop_
_entity.id
_entity.type
_entity.pdbx_description
1 polymer ?
#
loop_
_entity_poly.entity_id
_entity_poly.type
_entity_poly.pdbx_seq_one_letter_code
_entity_poly.pdbx_strand_id
1 'polypeptide(L)'
;MAETPVPIKNLRLLDVKLGQLPTWIASLNYTPRAFLESCKRGHNRFYSKYWEPKRCGISGPAMLITAYVVFSYYLVYDRLKEERWRKYH
;
A
#
# COMPACT_ATOMS: atom_id res chain seq x y z
N MET A 1 20.18 11.50 -28.99
CA MET A 1 18.79 11.97 -28.97
C MET A 1 18.50 12.41 -27.55
N ALA A 2 18.35 13.70 -27.28
CA ALA A 2 18.10 14.17 -25.91
C ALA A 2 16.66 13.77 -25.52
N GLU A 3 16.52 12.93 -24.49
CA GLU A 3 15.19 12.57 -23.98
C GLU A 3 14.52 13.84 -23.43
N THR A 4 13.31 14.12 -23.90
CA THR A 4 12.51 15.21 -23.35
C THR A 4 12.26 14.95 -21.87
N PRO A 5 12.55 15.91 -20.97
CA PRO A 5 12.36 15.69 -19.54
C PRO A 5 10.88 15.40 -19.25
N VAL A 6 10.60 14.24 -18.65
CA VAL A 6 9.25 13.87 -18.25
C VAL A 6 8.73 14.93 -17.25
N PRO A 7 7.55 15.51 -17.48
CA PRO A 7 6.98 16.49 -16.55
C PRO A 7 6.83 15.90 -15.15
N ILE A 8 7.16 16.68 -14.11
CA ILE A 8 7.20 16.22 -12.70
C ILE A 8 5.94 15.40 -12.34
N LYS A 9 4.76 15.88 -12.74
CA LYS A 9 3.46 15.23 -12.52
C LYS A 9 3.35 13.77 -12.99
N ASN A 10 4.08 13.39 -14.03
CA ASN A 10 3.98 12.06 -14.65
C ASN A 10 5.06 11.09 -14.17
N LEU A 11 5.98 11.53 -13.29
CA LEU A 11 6.97 10.61 -12.70
C LEU A 11 6.31 9.65 -11.72
N ARG A 12 6.84 8.43 -11.67
CA ARG A 12 6.49 7.47 -10.61
C ARG A 12 7.13 7.95 -9.31
N LEU A 13 6.50 7.61 -8.19
CA LEU A 13 7.02 7.95 -6.85
C LEU A 13 8.50 7.58 -6.66
N LEU A 14 8.94 6.46 -7.25
CA LEU A 14 10.32 5.95 -7.15
C LEU A 14 11.34 6.78 -7.94
N ASP A 15 10.90 7.55 -8.94
CA ASP A 15 11.77 8.33 -9.82
C ASP A 15 11.87 9.81 -9.37
N VAL A 16 11.15 10.19 -8.31
CA VAL A 16 11.08 11.57 -7.81
C VAL A 16 12.20 11.83 -6.80
N LYS A 17 12.97 12.90 -7.03
CA LYS A 17 13.98 13.37 -6.07
C LYS A 17 13.29 13.96 -4.83
N LEU A 18 13.86 13.74 -3.64
CA LEU A 18 13.29 14.21 -2.36
C LEU A 18 12.96 15.71 -2.34
N GLY A 19 13.80 16.56 -2.93
CA GLY A 19 13.54 18.00 -3.03
C GLY A 19 12.36 18.39 -3.94
N GLN A 20 11.96 17.50 -4.86
CA GLN A 20 10.82 17.68 -5.77
C GLN A 20 9.55 16.97 -5.27
N LEU A 21 9.64 16.22 -4.17
CA LEU A 21 8.53 15.44 -3.60
C LEU A 21 7.31 16.30 -3.23
N PRO A 22 7.45 17.47 -2.56
CA PRO A 22 6.29 18.29 -2.19
C PRO A 22 5.54 18.81 -3.42
N THR A 23 6.28 19.26 -4.44
CA THR A 23 5.72 19.72 -5.71
C THR A 23 5.08 18.59 -6.52
N TRP A 24 5.65 17.38 -6.44
CA TRP A 24 5.06 16.19 -7.06
C TRP A 24 3.74 15.81 -6.41
N ILE A 25 3.68 15.78 -5.08
CA ILE A 25 2.45 15.50 -4.31
C ILE A 25 1.39 16.54 -4.67
N ALA A 26 1.71 17.82 -4.65
CA ALA A 26 0.78 18.90 -4.98
C ALA A 26 0.21 18.80 -6.42
N SER A 27 0.93 18.16 -7.33
CA SER A 27 0.50 17.95 -8.72
C SER A 27 -0.48 16.77 -8.92
N LEU A 28 -0.72 15.98 -7.86
CA LEU A 28 -1.65 14.84 -7.90
C LEU A 28 -3.10 15.31 -8.07
N ASN A 29 -3.89 14.50 -8.76
CA ASN A 29 -5.33 14.76 -8.91
C ASN A 29 -6.06 14.28 -7.64
N TYR A 30 -6.49 15.21 -6.77
CA TYR A 30 -7.22 14.90 -5.52
C TYR A 30 -8.72 14.63 -5.71
N THR A 31 -9.16 14.36 -6.94
CA THR A 31 -10.57 14.07 -7.22
C THR A 31 -10.98 12.73 -6.57
N PRO A 32 -12.13 12.65 -5.89
CA PRO A 32 -12.61 11.40 -5.27
C PRO A 32 -12.66 10.22 -6.26
N ARG A 33 -12.99 10.48 -7.53
CA ARG A 33 -12.97 9.49 -8.61
C ARG A 33 -11.56 8.94 -8.87
N ALA A 34 -10.54 9.81 -8.93
CA ALA A 34 -9.17 9.42 -9.17
C ALA A 34 -8.63 8.56 -8.01
N PHE A 35 -9.03 8.89 -6.78
CA PHE A 35 -8.72 8.08 -5.61
C PHE A 35 -9.34 6.68 -5.70
N LEU A 36 -10.65 6.59 -5.99
CA LEU A 36 -11.34 5.32 -6.17
C LEU A 36 -10.74 4.47 -7.30
N GLU A 37 -10.40 5.09 -8.43
CA GLU A 37 -9.73 4.38 -9.54
C GLU A 37 -8.34 3.85 -9.14
N SER A 38 -7.61 4.60 -8.33
CA SER A 38 -6.30 4.18 -7.79
C SER A 38 -6.45 2.98 -6.84
N CYS A 39 -7.45 3.02 -5.95
CA CYS A 39 -7.80 1.90 -5.08
C CYS A 39 -8.20 0.65 -5.88
N LYS A 40 -9.05 0.81 -6.91
CA LYS A 40 -9.47 -0.30 -7.79
C LYS A 40 -8.28 -0.94 -8.51
N ARG A 41 -7.34 -0.14 -9.02
CA ARG A 41 -6.12 -0.66 -9.66
C ARG A 41 -5.26 -1.46 -8.68
N GLY A 42 -5.06 -0.95 -7.46
CA GLY A 42 -4.34 -1.65 -6.40
C GLY A 42 -5.01 -2.97 -6.04
N HIS A 43 -6.33 -2.94 -5.86
CA HIS A 43 -7.15 -4.12 -5.57
C HIS A 43 -7.04 -5.17 -6.70
N ASN A 44 -7.19 -4.77 -7.96
CA ASN A 44 -7.07 -5.68 -9.10
C ASN A 44 -5.67 -6.32 -9.17
N ARG A 45 -4.61 -5.57 -8.88
CA ARG A 45 -3.24 -6.11 -8.87
C ARG A 45 -3.04 -7.15 -7.77
N PHE A 46 -3.59 -6.90 -6.59
CA PHE A 46 -3.56 -7.84 -5.47
C PHE A 46 -4.38 -9.10 -5.77
N TYR A 47 -5.61 -8.91 -6.25
CA TYR A 47 -6.52 -10.00 -6.60
C TYR A 47 -5.95 -10.90 -7.71
N SER A 48 -5.37 -10.29 -8.75
CA SER A 48 -4.70 -11.01 -9.84
C SER A 48 -3.49 -11.83 -9.37
N LYS A 49 -2.82 -11.40 -8.30
CA LYS A 49 -1.65 -12.09 -7.76
C LYS A 49 -2.02 -13.21 -6.80
N TYR A 50 -3.04 -13.03 -5.97
CA TYR A 50 -3.28 -13.91 -4.82
C TYR A 50 -4.61 -14.67 -4.85
N TRP A 51 -5.60 -14.23 -5.63
CA TRP A 51 -6.92 -14.85 -5.68
C TRP A 51 -7.23 -15.56 -7.00
N GLU A 52 -6.57 -15.17 -8.10
CA GLU A 52 -6.73 -15.89 -9.38
C GLU A 52 -6.44 -17.39 -9.22
N PRO A 53 -7.42 -18.29 -9.45
CA PRO A 53 -7.30 -19.70 -9.11
C PRO A 53 -6.19 -20.42 -9.88
N LYS A 54 -5.80 -19.90 -11.06
CA LYS A 54 -4.68 -20.42 -11.87
C LYS A 54 -3.30 -20.15 -11.24
N ARG A 55 -3.20 -19.23 -10.28
CA ARG A 55 -1.97 -18.83 -9.59
C ARG A 55 -2.04 -19.08 -8.08
N CYS A 56 -3.15 -19.65 -7.62
CA CYS A 56 -3.50 -19.80 -6.21
C CYS A 56 -2.98 -21.14 -5.66
N GLY A 57 -1.67 -21.25 -5.45
CA GLY A 57 -1.08 -22.41 -4.77
C GLY A 57 -1.20 -22.30 -3.25
N ILE A 58 -0.35 -21.49 -2.65
CA ILE A 58 -0.28 -21.29 -1.18
C ILE A 58 -1.03 -20.01 -0.73
N SER A 59 -1.45 -19.16 -1.67
CA SER A 59 -1.99 -17.83 -1.36
C SER A 59 -3.28 -17.87 -0.56
N GLY A 60 -4.22 -18.79 -0.86
CA GLY A 60 -5.47 -18.93 -0.11
C GLY A 60 -5.25 -19.22 1.39
N PRO A 61 -4.55 -20.32 1.75
CA PRO A 61 -4.22 -20.60 3.14
C PRO A 61 -3.38 -19.50 3.80
N ALA A 62 -2.41 -18.91 3.10
CA ALA A 62 -1.59 -17.83 3.64
C ALA A 62 -2.40 -16.57 3.99
N MET A 63 -3.41 -16.23 3.17
CA MET A 63 -4.33 -15.12 3.44
C MET A 63 -5.14 -15.36 4.71
N LEU A 64 -5.66 -16.57 4.92
CA LEU A 64 -6.42 -16.92 6.12
C LEU A 64 -5.55 -16.87 7.38
N ILE A 65 -4.33 -17.42 7.32
CA ILE A 65 -3.38 -17.37 8.44
C ILE A 65 -3.02 -15.92 8.77
N THR A 66 -2.73 -15.10 7.75
CA THR A 66 -2.41 -13.68 7.95
C THR A 66 -3.57 -12.94 8.61
N ALA A 67 -4.80 -13.16 8.13
CA ALA A 67 -5.99 -12.56 8.71
C ALA A 67 -6.19 -12.99 10.17
N TYR A 68 -5.98 -14.27 10.48
CA TYR A 68 -6.06 -14.81 11.83
C TYR A 68 -5.04 -14.16 12.78
N VAL A 69 -3.78 -14.03 12.35
CA VAL A 69 -2.72 -13.39 13.17
C VAL A 69 -3.06 -11.93 13.47
N VAL A 70 -3.50 -11.17 12.46
CA VAL A 70 -3.86 -9.76 12.64
C VAL A 70 -5.08 -9.62 13.55
N PHE A 71 -6.10 -10.45 13.36
CA PHE A 71 -7.31 -10.42 14.18
C PHE A 71 -7.02 -10.81 15.64
N SER A 72 -6.25 -11.88 15.85
CA SER A 72 -5.78 -12.31 17.16
C SER A 72 -4.97 -11.20 17.85
N TYR A 73 -4.06 -10.56 17.12
CA TYR A 73 -3.30 -9.42 17.64
C TYR A 73 -4.20 -8.26 18.05
N TYR A 74 -5.19 -7.91 17.23
CA TYR A 74 -6.13 -6.83 17.54
C TYR A 74 -6.91 -7.10 18.84
N LEU A 75 -7.43 -8.32 19.00
CA LEU A 75 -8.17 -8.71 20.21
C LEU A 75 -7.30 -8.69 21.47
N VAL A 76 -6.03 -9.08 21.35
CA VAL A 76 -5.09 -9.14 22.48
C VAL A 76 -4.35 -7.82 22.68
N TYR A 77 -4.49 -6.85 21.75
CA TYR A 77 -3.74 -5.59 21.75
C TYR A 77 -3.93 -4.80 23.04
N ASP A 78 -5.15 -4.78 23.56
CA ASP A 78 -5.48 -4.06 24.79
C ASP A 78 -4.76 -4.59 26.02
N ARG A 79 -4.42 -5.89 26.04
CA ARG A 79 -3.62 -6.51 27.11
C ARG A 79 -2.12 -6.31 26.87
N LEU A 80 -1.69 -6.47 25.62
CA LEU A 80 -0.30 -6.29 25.19
C LEU A 80 0.23 -4.87 25.41
N LYS A 81 -0.63 -3.85 25.29
CA LYS A 81 -0.22 -2.45 25.50
C LYS A 81 0.04 -2.12 26.97
N GLU A 82 -0.60 -2.83 27.91
CA GLU A 82 -0.48 -2.61 29.35
C GLU A 82 0.82 -3.16 29.92
N GLU A 83 1.33 -4.26 29.36
CA GLU A 83 2.63 -4.85 29.72
C GLU A 83 3.83 -3.97 29.30
N ARG A 84 3.59 -2.89 28.57
CA ARG A 84 4.64 -2.01 28.07
C ARG A 84 5.15 -1.10 29.20
N TRP A 85 6.25 -1.49 29.84
CA TRP A 85 6.91 -0.68 30.88
C TRP A 85 7.42 0.69 30.42
N ARG A 86 7.68 0.88 29.13
CA ARG A 86 8.13 2.17 28.57
C ARG A 86 7.25 2.57 27.38
N LYS A 87 6.68 3.78 27.44
CA LYS A 87 5.74 4.28 26.40
C LYS A 87 6.41 4.41 25.03
N TYR A 88 7.71 4.68 25.02
CA TYR A 88 8.62 4.64 23.89
C TYR A 88 9.82 3.76 24.26
N HIS A 89 10.56 3.27 23.27
CA HIS A 89 11.93 2.82 23.55
C HIS A 89 12.72 3.97 24.21
#